data_AF-A0A849L0N6-F1
#
_entry.id   AF-A0A849L0N6-F1
#
_cell.length_a   1.000
_cell.length_b   1.000
_cell.length_c   1.000
_cell.angle_alpha   90.00
_cell.angle_beta   90.00
_cell.angle_gamma   90.00
#
_symmetry.space_group_name_H-M   'P 1'
#
loop_
_entity.id
_entity.type
_entity.pdbx_description
1 polymer ?
#
loop_
_entity_poly.entity_id
_entity_poly.type
_entity_poly.pdbx_seq_one_letter_code
_entity_poly.pdbx_strand_id
1 'polypeptide(L)'
;MIRPVLLASIIGLSACAVGPGIPDPSRADSCRAAFMDYDRELRASPRFFEGVLVVGGMDAPSGAFAAESRILQLGCTVFPNRMPDIAALDLSAFAMPAGGVAAPRKMLHLATVTTNTSEAELVRLARRLGYPVTVRGADRLGRRVFLGPLTTDAAQRQALALARALGFDAAYLLTRVP
;
A
#
# COMPACT_ATOMS: atom_id res chain seq x y z
N MET A 1 64.47 -10.04 -32.94
CA MET A 1 63.20 -10.61 -33.43
C MET A 1 62.19 -10.59 -32.29
N ILE A 2 60.92 -10.31 -32.61
CA ILE A 2 59.93 -9.79 -31.66
C ILE A 2 59.16 -10.93 -30.97
N ARG A 3 59.07 -10.90 -29.63
CA ARG A 3 58.20 -11.80 -28.85
C ARG A 3 56.77 -11.24 -28.80
N PRO A 4 55.73 -12.00 -29.18
CA PRO A 4 54.35 -11.55 -29.03
C PRO A 4 53.93 -11.62 -27.55
N VAL A 5 53.40 -10.51 -27.02
CA VAL A 5 52.81 -10.46 -25.68
C VAL A 5 51.32 -10.79 -25.80
N LEU A 6 50.91 -11.95 -25.29
CA LEU A 6 49.51 -12.36 -25.21
C LEU A 6 48.84 -11.69 -24.01
N LEU A 7 48.17 -10.55 -24.23
CA LEU A 7 47.22 -10.01 -23.26
C LEU A 7 45.97 -10.90 -23.22
N ALA A 8 45.85 -11.73 -22.17
CA ALA A 8 44.62 -12.43 -21.86
C ALA A 8 43.65 -11.48 -21.14
N SER A 9 42.81 -10.78 -21.91
CA SER A 9 41.74 -9.93 -21.39
C SER A 9 40.66 -10.77 -20.70
N ILE A 10 40.79 -10.97 -19.39
CA ILE A 10 39.74 -11.61 -18.58
C ILE A 10 38.58 -10.61 -18.44
N ILE A 11 37.55 -10.79 -19.27
CA ILE A 11 36.28 -10.09 -19.15
C ILE A 11 35.55 -10.64 -17.93
N GLY A 12 35.76 -9.98 -16.79
CA GLY A 12 34.95 -10.20 -15.59
C GLY A 12 33.52 -9.76 -15.85
N LEU A 13 32.66 -10.71 -16.23
CA LEU A 13 31.20 -10.53 -16.28
C LEU A 13 30.68 -10.30 -14.86
N SER A 14 30.67 -9.04 -14.44
CA SER A 14 29.98 -8.57 -13.24
C SER A 14 28.49 -8.83 -13.40
N ALA A 15 28.06 -10.02 -12.98
CA ALA A 15 26.65 -10.34 -12.87
C ALA A 15 26.02 -9.38 -11.85
N CYS A 16 25.29 -8.38 -12.34
CA CYS A 16 24.43 -7.55 -11.52
C CYS A 16 23.33 -8.43 -10.95
N ALA A 17 23.61 -9.06 -9.81
CA ALA A 17 22.59 -9.66 -8.98
C ALA A 17 21.56 -8.56 -8.67
N VAL A 18 20.33 -8.75 -9.15
CA VAL A 18 19.21 -7.90 -8.80
C VAL A 18 18.90 -8.17 -7.34
N GLY A 19 19.62 -7.47 -6.46
CA GLY A 19 19.36 -7.48 -5.03
C GLY A 19 17.94 -6.98 -4.74
N PRO A 20 17.45 -7.21 -3.51
CA PRO A 20 16.15 -6.66 -3.09
C PRO A 20 16.13 -5.16 -3.38
N GLY A 21 15.23 -4.75 -4.27
CA GLY A 21 15.26 -3.41 -4.87
C GLY A 21 15.22 -2.35 -3.79
N ILE A 22 16.17 -1.41 -3.84
CA ILE A 22 16.23 -0.26 -2.93
C ILE A 22 14.85 0.43 -2.96
N PRO A 23 14.24 0.75 -1.81
CA PRO A 23 12.97 1.49 -1.79
C PRO A 23 13.08 2.76 -2.61
N ASP A 24 12.19 2.92 -3.60
CA ASP A 24 12.11 4.11 -4.44
C ASP A 24 11.09 5.08 -3.81
N PRO A 25 11.53 6.19 -3.17
CA PRO A 25 10.62 7.11 -2.51
C PRO A 25 9.70 7.80 -3.52
N SER A 26 10.16 8.03 -4.75
CA SER A 26 9.39 8.70 -5.80
C SER A 26 8.18 7.85 -6.22
N ARG A 27 8.34 6.52 -6.26
CA ARG A 27 7.24 5.58 -6.50
C ARG A 27 6.31 5.47 -5.30
N ALA A 28 6.83 5.44 -4.07
CA ALA A 28 6.01 5.42 -2.86
C ALA A 28 5.08 6.63 -2.78
N ASP A 29 5.61 7.83 -3.04
CA ASP A 29 4.84 9.08 -3.06
C ASP A 29 3.85 9.13 -4.24
N SER A 30 4.24 8.65 -5.42
CA SER A 30 3.36 8.52 -6.58
C SER A 30 2.17 7.58 -6.33
N CYS A 31 2.41 6.45 -5.67
CA CYS A 31 1.37 5.51 -5.27
C CYS A 31 0.45 6.09 -4.19
N ARG A 32 1.01 6.80 -3.20
CA ARG A 32 0.24 7.49 -2.16
C ARG A 32 -0.69 8.53 -2.79
N ALA A 33 -0.18 9.35 -3.70
CA ALA A 33 -0.96 10.34 -4.44
C ALA A 33 -2.09 9.70 -5.27
N ALA A 34 -1.80 8.62 -6.00
CA ALA A 34 -2.80 7.92 -6.81
C ALA A 34 -3.94 7.30 -5.95
N PHE A 35 -3.64 6.74 -4.78
CA PHE A 35 -4.68 6.28 -3.85
C PHE A 35 -5.45 7.43 -3.18
N MET A 36 -4.79 8.54 -2.84
CA MET A 36 -5.47 9.74 -2.32
C MET A 36 -6.42 10.37 -3.34
N ASP A 37 -6.03 10.38 -4.63
CA ASP A 37 -6.89 10.76 -5.75
C ASP A 37 -8.10 9.82 -5.83
N TYR A 38 -7.88 8.50 -5.88
CA TYR A 38 -8.97 7.51 -5.89
C TYR A 38 -9.96 7.68 -4.72
N ASP A 39 -9.45 7.92 -3.51
CA ASP A 39 -10.28 8.16 -2.33
C ASP A 39 -11.10 9.44 -2.42
N ARG A 40 -10.59 10.48 -3.11
CA ARG A 40 -11.35 11.70 -3.37
C ARG A 40 -12.49 11.40 -4.35
N GLU A 41 -12.22 10.69 -5.44
CA GLU A 41 -13.23 10.35 -6.45
C GLU A 41 -14.33 9.43 -5.91
N LEU A 42 -13.98 8.42 -5.10
CA LEU A 42 -14.94 7.56 -4.40
C LEU A 42 -15.84 8.34 -3.43
N ARG A 43 -15.32 9.38 -2.78
CA ARG A 43 -16.11 10.24 -1.86
C ARG A 43 -16.94 11.29 -2.59
N ALA A 44 -16.53 11.70 -3.80
CA ALA A 44 -17.27 12.63 -4.65
C ALA A 44 -18.42 11.95 -5.42
N SER A 45 -18.32 10.64 -5.64
CA SER A 45 -19.30 9.84 -6.37
C SER A 45 -20.15 8.98 -5.43
N PRO A 46 -21.27 9.48 -4.87
CA PRO A 46 -22.17 8.65 -4.08
C PRO A 46 -22.76 7.54 -4.95
N ARG A 47 -22.26 6.31 -4.79
CA ARG A 47 -22.81 5.12 -5.45
C ARG A 47 -24.17 4.78 -4.83
N PHE A 48 -25.24 5.37 -5.34
CA PHE A 48 -26.60 4.97 -5.04
C PHE A 48 -26.93 3.65 -5.76
N PHE A 49 -27.34 2.64 -4.99
CA PHE A 49 -28.06 1.46 -5.47
C PHE A 49 -29.35 1.38 -4.64
N GLU A 50 -30.42 0.82 -5.21
CA GLU A 50 -31.79 0.79 -4.66
C GLU A 50 -32.60 2.11 -4.73
N GLY A 51 -32.49 2.84 -5.86
CA GLY A 51 -33.69 3.42 -6.51
C GLY A 51 -33.87 4.95 -6.56
N VAL A 52 -33.23 5.58 -7.58
CA VAL A 52 -33.51 6.93 -8.16
C VAL A 52 -32.85 8.09 -7.35
N LEU A 53 -32.33 9.23 -7.86
CA LEU A 53 -32.43 10.02 -9.14
C LEU A 53 -31.09 10.81 -9.37
N VAL A 54 -30.54 11.15 -10.56
CA VAL A 54 -30.45 10.49 -11.89
C VAL A 54 -29.38 11.22 -12.79
N VAL A 55 -28.88 10.58 -13.86
CA VAL A 55 -28.18 11.14 -15.07
C VAL A 55 -26.90 12.02 -14.91
N GLY A 56 -25.76 11.42 -15.23
CA GLY A 56 -24.99 11.77 -16.45
C GLY A 56 -24.98 10.50 -17.32
N GLY A 57 -25.25 10.53 -18.63
CA GLY A 57 -24.47 11.25 -19.64
C GLY A 57 -23.44 10.26 -20.21
N MET A 58 -23.54 9.90 -21.49
CA MET A 58 -22.71 8.84 -22.09
C MET A 58 -21.20 9.13 -21.94
N ASP A 59 -20.47 8.10 -21.52
CA ASP A 59 -19.04 7.87 -21.78
C ASP A 59 -18.03 8.97 -21.40
N ALA A 60 -18.08 9.42 -20.15
CA ALA A 60 -16.86 9.78 -19.44
C ALA A 60 -16.44 8.60 -18.54
N PRO A 61 -15.19 8.08 -18.61
CA PRO A 61 -14.71 7.17 -17.57
C PRO A 61 -14.78 7.91 -16.23
N SER A 62 -15.45 7.33 -15.24
CA SER A 62 -15.58 7.96 -13.93
C SER A 62 -14.21 8.33 -13.37
N GLY A 63 -14.11 9.41 -12.58
CA GLY A 63 -12.83 9.80 -11.97
C GLY A 63 -12.17 8.64 -11.21
N ALA A 64 -13.01 7.79 -10.60
CA ALA A 64 -12.60 6.53 -10.00
C ALA A 64 -11.91 5.57 -10.98
N PHE A 65 -12.46 5.32 -12.18
CA PHE A 65 -11.84 4.46 -13.20
C PHE A 65 -10.49 5.01 -13.70
N ALA A 66 -10.38 6.34 -13.87
CA ALA A 66 -9.13 6.99 -14.26
C ALA A 66 -8.06 6.82 -13.16
N ALA A 67 -8.44 7.01 -11.88
CA ALA A 67 -7.56 6.81 -10.74
C ALA A 67 -7.19 5.32 -10.55
N GLU A 68 -8.12 4.37 -10.71
CA GLU A 68 -7.85 2.92 -10.72
C GLU A 68 -6.82 2.56 -11.79
N SER A 69 -7.00 3.08 -13.02
CA SER A 69 -6.08 2.84 -14.13
C SER A 69 -4.67 3.37 -13.81
N ARG A 70 -4.56 4.53 -13.16
CA ARG A 70 -3.27 5.09 -12.69
C ARG A 70 -2.62 4.23 -11.60
N ILE A 71 -3.38 3.73 -10.64
CA ILE A 71 -2.91 2.82 -9.57
C ILE A 71 -2.35 1.52 -10.17
N LEU A 72 -3.02 0.98 -11.20
CA LEU A 72 -2.57 -0.21 -11.92
C LEU A 72 -1.29 0.05 -12.73
N GLN A 73 -1.23 1.16 -13.48
CA GLN A 73 -0.05 1.55 -14.27
C GLN A 73 1.21 1.74 -13.41
N LEU A 74 1.07 2.34 -12.23
CA LEU A 74 2.17 2.53 -11.27
C LEU A 74 2.50 1.24 -10.48
N GLY A 75 1.71 0.18 -10.65
CA GLY A 75 1.89 -1.10 -9.96
C GLY A 75 1.84 -0.97 -8.43
N CYS A 76 0.88 -0.19 -7.93
CA CYS A 76 0.76 0.16 -6.49
C CYS A 76 0.02 -0.88 -5.64
N THR A 77 -0.42 -1.99 -6.24
CA THR A 77 -1.02 -3.13 -5.52
C THR A 77 0.05 -4.16 -5.16
N VAL A 78 -0.15 -4.82 -4.02
CA VAL A 78 0.74 -5.85 -3.49
C VAL A 78 0.25 -7.22 -3.95
N PHE A 79 1.12 -7.92 -4.67
CA PHE A 79 0.92 -9.30 -5.11
C PHE A 79 1.54 -10.27 -4.08
N PRO A 80 1.10 -11.55 -4.01
CA PRO A 80 1.61 -12.51 -3.03
C PRO A 80 3.14 -12.66 -3.04
N ASN A 81 3.77 -12.61 -4.22
CA ASN A 81 5.23 -12.66 -4.37
C ASN A 81 5.97 -11.36 -3.96
N ARG A 82 5.24 -10.33 -3.52
CA ARG A 82 5.76 -9.07 -2.94
C ARG A 82 5.24 -8.81 -1.53
N MET A 83 4.49 -9.76 -0.94
CA MET A 83 4.13 -9.69 0.46
C MET A 83 5.39 -9.89 1.32
N PRO A 84 5.58 -9.13 2.40
CA PRO A 84 6.60 -9.45 3.39
C PRO A 84 6.29 -10.79 4.05
N ASP A 85 7.31 -11.56 4.42
CA ASP A 85 7.13 -12.76 5.24
C ASP A 85 6.80 -12.35 6.68
N ILE A 86 5.52 -12.14 6.93
CA ILE A 86 4.96 -11.73 8.23
C ILE A 86 5.23 -12.78 9.33
N ALA A 87 5.53 -14.04 8.98
CA ALA A 87 5.84 -15.08 9.96
C ALA A 87 7.31 -15.01 10.42
N ALA A 88 8.21 -14.49 9.60
CA ALA A 88 9.63 -14.33 9.90
C ALA A 88 9.99 -13.02 10.64
N LEU A 89 9.05 -12.07 10.76
CA LEU A 89 9.29 -10.76 11.36
C LEU A 89 8.81 -10.69 12.83
N ASP A 90 9.69 -10.31 13.75
CA ASP A 90 9.24 -9.80 15.06
C ASP A 90 8.68 -8.38 14.91
N LEU A 91 7.37 -8.27 15.05
CA LEU A 91 6.62 -7.01 14.97
C LEU A 91 6.01 -6.62 16.32
N SER A 92 6.40 -7.27 17.42
CA SER A 92 5.86 -6.99 18.77
C SER A 92 6.04 -5.53 19.20
N ALA A 93 7.18 -4.93 18.87
CA ALA A 93 7.48 -3.51 19.08
C ALA A 93 6.56 -2.54 18.31
N PHE A 94 5.71 -3.05 17.41
CA PHE A 94 4.73 -2.28 16.64
C PHE A 94 3.28 -2.46 17.09
N ALA A 95 3.05 -3.12 18.23
CA ALA A 95 1.73 -3.19 18.86
C ALA A 95 1.11 -1.80 19.07
N MET A 96 -0.22 -1.71 18.94
CA MET A 96 -0.95 -0.46 19.12
C MET A 96 -0.75 0.09 20.54
N PRO A 97 -0.25 1.32 20.73
CA PRO A 97 -0.06 1.89 22.05
C PRO A 97 -1.39 2.04 22.79
N ALA A 98 -1.42 1.59 24.05
CA ALA A 98 -2.61 1.63 24.90
C ALA A 98 -3.08 3.06 25.29
N GLY A 99 -2.25 4.07 25.04
CA GLY A 99 -2.54 5.47 25.38
C GLY A 99 -1.66 6.45 24.60
N GLY A 100 -1.77 7.73 24.93
CA GLY A 100 -1.04 8.83 24.31
C GLY A 100 -1.87 10.12 24.29
N VAL A 101 -1.30 11.19 23.74
CA VAL A 101 -2.03 12.44 23.51
C VAL A 101 -3.19 12.18 22.54
N ALA A 102 -4.38 12.63 22.90
CA ALA A 102 -5.59 12.49 22.10
C ALA A 102 -5.44 13.29 20.79
N ALA A 103 -5.83 12.66 19.68
CA ALA A 103 -5.65 13.18 18.33
C ALA A 103 -6.94 13.04 17.51
N PRO A 104 -7.15 13.86 16.45
CA PRO A 104 -8.28 13.70 15.55
C PRO A 104 -8.31 12.28 14.98
N ARG A 105 -9.47 11.62 15.04
CA ARG A 105 -9.67 10.24 14.53
C ARG A 105 -9.15 10.11 13.09
N LYS A 106 -8.23 9.17 12.88
CA LYS A 106 -7.77 8.74 11.55
C LYS A 106 -8.00 7.25 11.33
N MET A 107 -7.96 6.86 10.06
CA MET A 107 -7.63 5.52 9.60
C MET A 107 -6.23 5.61 8.96
N LEU A 108 -5.53 4.48 8.85
CA LEU A 108 -4.39 4.29 7.97
C LEU A 108 -4.82 3.40 6.80
N HIS A 109 -4.61 3.80 5.54
CA HIS A 109 -4.58 2.84 4.43
C HIS A 109 -3.22 2.14 4.48
N LEU A 110 -3.21 0.85 4.82
CA LEU A 110 -1.98 0.07 5.02
C LEU A 110 -1.43 -0.44 3.68
N ALA A 111 -2.29 -1.12 2.92
CA ALA A 111 -1.94 -1.71 1.63
C ALA A 111 -3.21 -2.00 0.81
N THR A 112 -3.02 -2.24 -0.49
CA THR A 112 -4.04 -2.85 -1.37
C THR A 112 -3.48 -4.15 -1.91
N VAL A 113 -4.06 -5.28 -1.50
CA VAL A 113 -3.59 -6.63 -1.85
C VAL A 113 -4.47 -7.27 -2.91
N THR A 114 -3.88 -8.11 -3.76
CA THR A 114 -4.60 -8.73 -4.89
C THR A 114 -5.24 -10.08 -4.58
N THR A 115 -5.06 -10.64 -3.37
CA THR A 115 -5.64 -11.95 -2.98
C THR A 115 -6.25 -11.94 -1.58
N ASN A 116 -7.24 -12.81 -1.37
CA ASN A 116 -7.89 -13.02 -0.08
C ASN A 116 -6.93 -13.60 0.98
N THR A 117 -5.90 -14.36 0.56
CA THR A 117 -4.88 -14.92 1.47
C THR A 117 -4.04 -13.79 2.09
N SER A 118 -3.53 -12.89 1.24
CA SER A 118 -2.76 -11.71 1.67
C SER A 118 -3.59 -10.74 2.52
N GLU A 119 -4.90 -10.61 2.24
CA GLU A 119 -5.82 -9.88 3.12
C GLU A 119 -5.89 -10.53 4.50
N ALA A 120 -6.13 -11.85 4.54
CA ALA A 120 -6.28 -12.58 5.79
C ALA A 120 -5.01 -12.55 6.64
N GLU A 121 -3.83 -12.54 6.01
CA GLU A 121 -2.53 -12.36 6.68
C GLU A 121 -2.41 -10.99 7.36
N LEU A 122 -2.71 -9.90 6.63
CA LEU A 122 -2.68 -8.55 7.18
C LEU A 122 -3.75 -8.34 8.27
N VAL A 123 -4.94 -8.92 8.11
CA VAL A 123 -6.01 -8.90 9.13
C VAL A 123 -5.59 -9.65 10.39
N ARG A 124 -4.94 -10.83 10.27
CA ARG A 124 -4.40 -11.56 11.42
C ARG A 124 -3.29 -10.77 12.11
N LEU A 125 -2.36 -10.19 11.35
CA LEU A 125 -1.28 -9.35 11.89
C LEU A 125 -1.83 -8.16 12.67
N ALA A 126 -2.72 -7.37 12.05
CA ALA A 126 -3.33 -6.20 12.67
C ALA A 126 -4.02 -6.53 14.01
N ARG A 127 -4.81 -7.62 14.04
CA ARG A 127 -5.48 -8.10 15.25
C ARG A 127 -4.51 -8.53 16.34
N ARG A 128 -3.43 -9.26 16.02
CA ARG A 128 -2.39 -9.64 16.99
C ARG A 128 -1.70 -8.42 17.60
N LEU A 129 -1.50 -7.38 16.80
CA LEU A 129 -0.93 -6.10 17.22
C LEU A 129 -1.96 -5.15 17.86
N GLY A 130 -3.21 -5.58 18.09
CA GLY A 130 -4.25 -4.80 18.74
C GLY A 130 -4.90 -3.71 17.89
N TYR A 131 -4.54 -3.56 16.61
CA TYR A 131 -5.18 -2.58 15.73
C TYR A 131 -6.58 -3.05 15.29
N PRO A 132 -7.63 -2.22 15.44
CA PRO A 132 -8.87 -2.43 14.72
C PRO A 132 -8.60 -2.37 13.21
N VAL A 133 -9.26 -3.22 12.43
CA VAL A 133 -8.99 -3.38 10.99
C VAL A 133 -10.29 -3.40 10.20
N THR A 134 -10.35 -2.61 9.12
CA THR A 134 -11.43 -2.57 8.14
C THR A 134 -10.89 -2.97 6.78
N VAL A 135 -11.63 -3.76 6.00
CA VAL A 135 -11.27 -4.07 4.61
C VAL A 135 -12.39 -3.62 3.68
N ARG A 136 -12.03 -3.03 2.53
CA ARG A 136 -12.94 -2.74 1.43
C ARG A 136 -12.49 -3.45 0.16
N GLY A 137 -13.44 -3.94 -0.63
CA GLY A 137 -13.16 -4.24 -2.04
C GLY A 137 -12.90 -2.95 -2.80
N ALA A 138 -12.02 -3.02 -3.79
CA ALA A 138 -11.85 -1.99 -4.80
C ALA A 138 -11.82 -2.67 -6.17
N ASP A 139 -12.73 -2.25 -7.04
CA ASP A 139 -12.94 -2.87 -8.35
C ASP A 139 -11.60 -2.89 -9.11
N ARG A 140 -11.25 -4.05 -9.69
CA ARG A 140 -9.99 -4.31 -10.41
C ARG A 140 -8.68 -4.19 -9.61
N LEU A 141 -8.67 -3.51 -8.46
CA LEU A 141 -7.49 -3.31 -7.60
C LEU A 141 -7.33 -4.41 -6.53
N GLY A 142 -8.43 -5.06 -6.13
CA GLY A 142 -8.43 -6.12 -5.13
C GLY A 142 -9.02 -5.66 -3.79
N ARG A 143 -8.22 -5.78 -2.72
CA ARG A 143 -8.69 -5.64 -1.33
C ARG A 143 -7.85 -4.62 -0.56
N ARG A 144 -8.49 -3.54 -0.12
CA ARG A 144 -7.86 -2.40 0.57
C ARG A 144 -7.96 -2.59 2.07
N VAL A 145 -6.81 -2.72 2.73
CA VAL A 145 -6.72 -2.96 4.17
C VAL A 145 -6.47 -1.64 4.90
N PHE A 146 -7.29 -1.33 5.90
CA PHE A 146 -7.21 -0.11 6.69
C PHE A 146 -7.06 -0.43 8.18
N LEU A 147 -6.14 0.24 8.87
CA LEU A 147 -6.01 0.18 10.33
C LEU A 147 -6.72 1.38 10.98
N GLY A 148 -7.38 1.15 12.10
CA GLY A 148 -8.07 2.18 12.88
C GLY A 148 -9.55 1.91 13.12
N PRO A 149 -10.23 2.77 13.91
CA PRO A 149 -9.84 4.15 14.22
C PRO A 149 -8.59 4.30 15.10
N LEU A 150 -7.74 5.25 14.75
CA LEU A 150 -6.55 5.68 15.48
C LEU A 150 -6.83 7.06 16.09
N THR A 151 -6.93 7.14 17.42
CA THR A 151 -7.41 8.31 18.18
C THR A 151 -6.35 8.97 19.06
N THR A 152 -5.09 8.50 18.99
CA THR A 152 -3.94 9.14 19.64
C THR A 152 -2.80 9.33 18.65
N ASP A 153 -1.97 10.35 18.86
CA ASP A 153 -0.79 10.58 18.01
C ASP A 153 0.20 9.41 18.06
N ALA A 154 0.30 8.75 19.22
CA ALA A 154 1.11 7.55 19.40
C ALA A 154 0.64 6.42 18.49
N ALA A 155 -0.66 6.11 18.46
CA ALA A 155 -1.22 5.08 17.59
C ALA A 155 -1.07 5.42 16.09
N GLN A 156 -1.22 6.70 15.72
CA GLN A 156 -1.03 7.16 14.34
C GLN A 156 0.43 7.01 13.88
N ARG A 157 1.41 7.41 14.73
CA ARG A 157 2.84 7.21 14.43
C ARG A 157 3.21 5.73 14.40
N GLN A 158 2.74 4.92 15.35
CA GLN A 158 3.07 3.50 15.42
C GLN A 158 2.52 2.73 14.21
N ALA A 159 1.31 3.03 13.74
CA ALA A 159 0.75 2.41 12.55
C ALA A 159 1.52 2.78 11.27
N LEU A 160 2.01 4.03 11.16
CA LEU A 160 2.91 4.46 10.06
C LEU A 160 4.32 3.87 10.17
N ALA A 161 4.78 3.53 11.37
CA ALA A 161 6.05 2.83 11.58
C ALA A 161 5.91 1.34 11.20
N LEU A 162 4.80 0.70 11.58
CA LEU A 162 4.45 -0.67 11.17
C LEU A 162 4.38 -0.81 9.64
N ALA A 163 3.71 0.13 8.96
CA ALA A 163 3.62 0.12 7.50
C ALA A 163 5.01 0.15 6.84
N ARG A 164 5.92 1.00 7.33
CA ARG A 164 7.32 1.07 6.85
C ARG A 164 8.12 -0.19 7.18
N ALA A 165 7.95 -0.77 8.37
CA ALA A 165 8.58 -2.04 8.74
C ALA A 165 8.12 -3.23 7.87
N LEU A 166 6.93 -3.13 7.28
CA LEU A 166 6.39 -4.10 6.31
C LEU A 166 6.73 -3.77 4.85
N GLY A 167 7.45 -2.68 4.56
CA GLY A 167 7.76 -2.23 3.19
C GLY A 167 6.57 -1.60 2.45
N PHE A 168 5.54 -1.14 3.16
CA PHE A 168 4.36 -0.49 2.58
C PHE A 168 4.49 1.05 2.61
N ASP A 169 5.52 1.58 1.95
CA ASP A 169 5.87 3.01 1.98
C ASP A 169 4.80 3.95 1.40
N ALA A 170 3.90 3.43 0.57
CA ALA A 170 2.76 4.16 0.04
C ALA A 170 1.63 4.41 1.07
N ALA A 171 1.70 3.83 2.28
CA ALA A 171 0.68 3.98 3.31
C ALA A 171 0.47 5.44 3.75
N TYR A 172 -0.77 5.79 4.13
CA TYR A 172 -1.14 7.15 4.54
C TYR A 172 -2.35 7.19 5.48
N LEU A 173 -2.43 8.29 6.25
CA LEU A 173 -3.56 8.56 7.14
C LEU A 173 -4.69 9.30 6.40
N LEU A 174 -5.92 8.89 6.67
CA LEU A 174 -7.16 9.48 6.13
C LEU A 174 -8.22 9.62 7.23
N THR A 175 -9.21 10.50 7.06
CA THR A 175 -10.20 10.80 8.12
C THR A 175 -11.29 9.74 8.28
N ARG A 176 -11.65 9.05 7.19
CA ARG A 176 -12.58 7.92 7.16
C ARG A 176 -12.20 6.99 6.02
N VAL A 177 -12.57 5.71 6.13
CA VAL A 177 -12.54 4.80 4.97
C VAL A 177 -13.52 5.34 3.91
N PRO A 178 -13.12 5.44 2.63
CA PRO A 178 -14.04 5.79 1.55
C PRO A 178 -15.10 4.71 1.31
#